data_AF-A0A1I8BC38-F1
#
_entry.id   AF-A0A1I8BC38-F1
#
_cell.length_a   1.000
_cell.length_b   1.000
_cell.length_c   1.000
_cell.angle_alpha   90.00
_cell.angle_beta   90.00
_cell.angle_gamma   90.00
#
_symmetry.space_group_name_H-M   'P 1'
#
loop_
_entity.id
_entity.type
_entity.pdbx_description
1 polymer ?
#
loop_
_entity_poly.entity_id
_entity_poly.type
_entity_poly.pdbx_seq_one_letter_code
_entity_poly.pdbx_strand_id
1 'polypeptide(L)'
;MIEVYSSIIVYLEAIGLFSNLLLICLIIRYTMNEMKVYNRILLQTCIVDIILIFVFAVVQPVFVSDNGIGTVWEYGPTHYLPTPWQCICFMIFAFITRFTTMNVCSQFVFRYLTVVR
;
A
#
# COMPACT_ATOMS: atom_id res chain seq x y z
N MET A 1 -8.42 -23.44 3.42
CA MET A 1 -8.66 -21.99 3.69
C MET A 1 -7.42 -21.15 3.44
N ILE A 2 -6.25 -21.51 3.98
CA ILE A 2 -5.00 -20.74 3.82
C ILE A 2 -4.57 -20.59 2.34
N GLU A 3 -4.67 -21.65 1.54
CA GLU A 3 -4.31 -21.62 0.10
C GLU A 3 -5.19 -20.67 -0.73
N VAL A 4 -6.50 -20.63 -0.43
CA VAL A 4 -7.45 -19.73 -1.10
C VAL A 4 -7.15 -18.27 -0.71
N TYR A 5 -6.88 -18.02 0.57
CA TYR A 5 -6.49 -16.69 1.06
C TYR A 5 -5.19 -16.19 0.41
N SER A 6 -4.17 -17.06 0.36
CA SER A 6 -2.89 -16.76 -0.30
C SER A 6 -3.08 -16.46 -1.80
N SER A 7 -3.90 -17.25 -2.50
CA SER A 7 -4.19 -17.03 -3.91
C SER A 7 -4.87 -15.67 -4.15
N ILE A 8 -5.87 -15.31 -3.33
CA ILE A 8 -6.56 -14.02 -3.42
C ILE A 8 -5.59 -12.86 -3.22
N ILE A 9 -4.70 -12.95 -2.23
CA ILE A 9 -3.68 -11.94 -1.96
C ILE A 9 -2.79 -11.75 -3.20
N VAL A 10 -2.27 -12.83 -3.78
CA VAL A 10 -1.40 -12.74 -4.95
C VAL A 10 -2.09 -12.06 -6.14
N TYR A 11 -3.37 -12.38 -6.37
CA TYR A 11 -4.13 -11.70 -7.44
C TYR A 11 -4.34 -10.21 -7.15
N LEU A 12 -4.67 -9.85 -5.91
CA LEU A 12 -4.85 -8.44 -5.51
C LEU A 12 -3.55 -7.65 -5.63
N GLU A 13 -2.42 -8.23 -5.21
CA GLU A 13 -1.09 -7.63 -5.36
C GLU A 13 -0.73 -7.42 -6.83
N ALA A 14 -0.97 -8.43 -7.69
CA ALA A 14 -0.69 -8.35 -9.12
C ALA A 14 -1.53 -7.27 -9.82
N ILE A 15 -2.83 -7.20 -9.50
CA ILE A 15 -3.73 -6.15 -10.01
C ILE A 15 -3.27 -4.79 -9.52
N GLY A 16 -2.96 -4.67 -8.22
CA GLY A 16 -2.47 -3.42 -7.63
C GLY A 16 -1.18 -2.91 -8.27
N LEU A 17 -0.21 -3.79 -8.53
CA LEU A 17 1.03 -3.44 -9.22
C LEU A 17 0.75 -3.01 -10.65
N PHE A 18 -0.05 -3.78 -11.40
CA PHE A 18 -0.39 -3.46 -12.77
C PHE A 18 -1.08 -2.09 -12.88
N SER A 19 -2.08 -1.82 -12.04
CA SER A 19 -2.82 -0.56 -12.03
C SER A 19 -1.92 0.64 -11.68
N ASN A 20 -1.04 0.50 -10.68
CA ASN A 20 -0.12 1.58 -10.30
C ASN A 20 0.91 1.88 -11.40
N LEU A 21 1.46 0.84 -12.05
CA LEU A 21 2.40 1.01 -13.17
C LEU A 21 1.72 1.61 -14.40
N LEU A 22 0.50 1.16 -14.71
CA LEU A 22 -0.30 1.73 -15.79
C LEU A 22 -0.57 3.21 -15.54
N LEU A 23 -0.95 3.57 -14.31
CA LEU A 23 -1.22 4.94 -13.93
C LEU A 23 0.03 5.82 -14.03
N ILE A 24 1.21 5.34 -13.60
CA ILE A 24 2.48 6.04 -13.81
C ILE A 24 2.73 6.29 -15.31
N CYS A 25 2.51 5.27 -16.15
CA CYS A 25 2.69 5.40 -17.60
C CYS A 25 1.75 6.44 -18.21
N LEU A 26 0.48 6.46 -17.77
CA LEU A 26 -0.50 7.44 -18.20
C LEU A 26 -0.12 8.86 -17.77
N ILE A 27 0.34 9.04 -16.52
CA ILE A 27 0.74 10.36 -16.01
C ILE A 27 1.90 10.92 -16.83
N ILE A 28 2.91 10.09 -17.13
CA ILE A 28 4.09 10.51 -17.87
C ILE A 28 3.74 10.86 -19.33
N ARG A 29 2.84 10.09 -19.97
CA ARG A 29 2.56 10.25 -21.41
C ARG A 29 1.52 11.32 -21.73
N TYR A 30 0.49 11.49 -20.91
CA TYR A 30 -0.72 12.20 -21.33
C TYR A 30 -1.05 13.46 -20.53
N THR A 31 -0.27 13.81 -19.51
CA THR A 31 -0.73 14.87 -18.59
C THR A 31 -0.30 16.27 -18.97
N MET A 32 -1.26 17.20 -18.92
CA MET A 32 -1.04 18.63 -19.21
C MET A 32 -0.17 19.30 -18.16
N ASN A 33 0.64 20.27 -18.60
CA ASN A 33 1.56 21.03 -17.75
C ASN A 33 0.88 21.81 -16.61
N GLU A 34 -0.40 22.14 -16.76
CA GLU A 34 -1.18 22.89 -15.78
C GLU A 34 -1.48 22.05 -14.52
N MET A 35 -1.49 20.72 -14.64
CA MET A 35 -1.75 19.80 -13.52
C MET A 35 -0.47 19.28 -12.84
N LYS A 36 0.67 19.96 -13.01
CA LYS A 36 1.98 19.50 -12.48
C LYS A 36 1.98 19.15 -10.99
N VAL A 37 1.30 19.94 -10.16
CA VAL A 37 1.23 19.68 -8.70
C VAL A 37 0.42 18.43 -8.42
N TYR A 38 -0.74 18.30 -9.05
CA TYR A 38 -1.59 17.12 -8.93
C TYR A 38 -0.87 15.85 -9.38
N ASN A 39 -0.12 15.92 -10.49
CA ASN A 39 0.63 14.80 -11.04
C ASN A 39 1.74 14.34 -10.09
N ARG A 40 2.40 15.27 -9.39
CA ARG A 40 3.40 14.92 -8.38
C ARG A 40 2.78 14.16 -7.21
N ILE A 41 1.62 14.61 -6.74
CA ILE A 41 0.87 13.91 -5.69
C ILE A 41 0.49 12.51 -6.18
N LEU A 42 -0.03 12.39 -7.40
CA LEU A 42 -0.44 11.10 -7.97
C LEU A 42 0.72 10.14 -8.21
N LEU A 43 1.87 10.64 -8.68
CA LEU A 43 3.08 9.84 -8.83
C LEU A 43 3.61 9.37 -7.47
N GLN A 44 3.63 10.26 -6.48
CA GLN A 44 4.02 9.91 -5.12
C GLN A 44 3.11 8.81 -4.56
N THR A 45 1.79 8.90 -4.78
CA THR A 45 0.87 7.86 -4.31
C THR A 45 1.12 6.53 -5.00
N CYS A 46 1.31 6.50 -6.32
CA CYS A 46 1.60 5.25 -7.03
C CYS A 46 2.90 4.60 -6.55
N ILE A 47 3.95 5.39 -6.29
CA ILE A 47 5.23 4.88 -5.80
C ILE A 47 5.05 4.27 -4.40
N VAL A 48 4.36 4.98 -3.51
CA VAL A 48 4.12 4.51 -2.15
C VAL A 48 3.26 3.25 -2.16
N ASP A 49 2.24 3.17 -3.01
CA ASP A 49 1.37 1.99 -3.11
C ASP A 49 2.14 0.78 -3.64
N ILE A 50 3.06 0.96 -4.59
CA ILE A 50 3.97 -0.11 -5.03
C ILE A 50 4.85 -0.58 -3.86
N ILE A 51 5.44 0.34 -3.09
CA ILE A 51 6.24 -0.01 -1.91
C ILE A 51 5.38 -0.77 -0.89
N LEU A 52 4.15 -0.32 -0.64
CA LEU A 52 3.21 -0.97 0.27
C LEU A 52 2.91 -2.40 -0.18
N ILE A 53 2.67 -2.63 -1.47
CA ILE A 53 2.43 -3.97 -2.02
C ILE A 53 3.63 -4.88 -1.75
N PHE A 54 4.85 -4.42 -2.00
CA PHE A 54 6.05 -5.22 -1.71
C PHE A 54 6.19 -5.54 -0.22
N VAL A 55 5.99 -4.55 0.65
CA VAL A 55 6.08 -4.74 2.10
C VAL A 55 4.97 -5.67 2.60
N PHE A 56 3.76 -5.56 2.06
CA PHE A 56 2.65 -6.45 2.37
C PHE A 56 2.94 -7.89 1.93
N ALA A 57 3.48 -8.11 0.74
CA ALA A 57 3.88 -9.44 0.25
C ALA A 57 4.95 -10.10 1.14
N VAL A 58 5.81 -9.30 1.77
CA VAL A 58 6.88 -9.76 2.65
C VAL A 58 6.38 -10.09 4.07
N VAL A 59 5.45 -9.30 4.61
CA VAL A 59 4.95 -9.46 6.00
C VAL A 59 3.72 -10.37 6.07
N GLN A 60 2.78 -10.23 5.13
CA GLN A 60 1.46 -10.87 5.07
C GLN A 60 0.80 -10.99 6.47
N PRO A 61 0.48 -9.86 7.12
CA PRO A 61 -0.06 -9.87 8.48
C PRO A 61 -1.52 -10.32 8.49
N VAL A 62 -1.81 -11.33 9.31
CA VAL A 62 -3.16 -11.82 9.58
C VAL A 62 -3.54 -11.45 11.01
N PHE A 63 -4.58 -10.64 11.15
CA PHE A 63 -5.10 -10.23 12.44
C PHE A 63 -6.10 -11.27 12.94
N VAL A 64 -5.75 -11.95 14.03
CA VAL A 64 -6.57 -12.98 14.66
C VAL A 64 -6.94 -12.53 16.07
N SER A 65 -8.15 -12.84 16.53
CA SER A 65 -8.54 -12.66 17.92
C SER A 65 -8.77 -14.02 18.55
N ASP A 66 -7.86 -14.44 19.42
CA ASP A 66 -7.99 -15.65 20.22
C ASP A 66 -8.22 -15.27 21.68
N ASN A 67 -9.30 -15.79 22.28
CA ASN A 67 -9.67 -15.56 23.68
C ASN A 67 -9.76 -14.07 24.10
N GLY A 68 -10.19 -13.18 23.20
CA GLY A 68 -10.31 -11.75 23.47
C GLY A 68 -8.99 -10.97 23.42
N ILE A 69 -7.89 -11.63 23.07
CA ILE A 69 -6.59 -11.01 22.83
C ILE A 69 -6.39 -10.92 21.31
N GLY A 70 -6.10 -9.72 20.80
CA GLY A 70 -5.71 -9.53 19.40
C GLY A 70 -4.26 -9.94 19.20
N THR A 71 -4.02 -10.94 18.35
CA THR A 71 -2.69 -11.38 17.94
C THR A 71 -2.49 -11.17 16.44
N VAL A 72 -1.27 -10.81 16.05
CA VAL A 72 -0.89 -10.67 14.64
C VAL A 72 -0.03 -11.86 14.27
N TRP A 73 -0.43 -12.60 13.24
CA TRP A 73 0.34 -13.71 12.70
C TRP A 73 0.94 -13.27 11.37
N GLU A 74 2.27 -13.31 11.27
CA GLU A 74 2.99 -13.06 10.02
C GLU A 74 3.07 -14.37 9.24
N TYR A 75 2.48 -14.42 8.05
CA TYR A 75 2.53 -15.58 7.16
C TYR A 75 3.49 -15.40 5.98
N GLY A 76 4.06 -14.21 5.83
CA GLY A 76 5.00 -13.91 4.77
C GLY A 76 6.40 -14.46 5.05
N PRO A 77 7.36 -14.21 4.13
CA PRO A 77 8.77 -14.53 4.32
C PRO A 77 9.39 -14.06 5.64
N THR A 78 8.87 -12.99 6.26
CA THR A 78 9.36 -12.49 7.56
C THR A 78 9.13 -13.48 8.70
N HIS A 79 8.18 -14.41 8.56
CA HIS A 79 7.92 -15.45 9.56
C HIS A 79 9.17 -16.26 9.92
N TYR A 80 10.08 -16.46 8.98
CA TYR A 80 11.32 -17.22 9.19
C TYR A 80 12.43 -16.41 9.87
N LEU A 81 12.25 -15.10 10.05
CA LEU A 81 13.23 -14.24 10.70
C LEU A 81 13.12 -14.32 12.24
N PRO A 82 14.19 -14.03 12.99
CA PRO A 82 14.12 -13.83 14.43
C PRO A 82 13.14 -12.72 14.83
N THR A 83 12.55 -12.84 16.02
CA THR A 83 11.50 -11.94 16.51
C THR A 83 11.80 -10.44 16.44
N PRO A 84 13.03 -9.93 16.67
CA PRO A 84 13.30 -8.49 16.53
C PRO A 84 13.10 -8.00 15.10
N TRP A 85 13.43 -8.82 14.10
CA TRP A 85 13.31 -8.47 12.69
C TRP A 85 11.86 -8.50 12.21
N GLN A 86 11.07 -9.48 12.68
CA GLN A 86 9.62 -9.52 12.47
C GLN A 86 8.97 -8.21 12.95
N CYS A 87 9.25 -7.81 14.20
CA CYS A 87 8.75 -6.56 14.77
C CYS A 87 9.12 -5.32 13.93
N ILE A 88 10.36 -5.24 13.43
CA ILE A 88 10.80 -4.12 12.58
C ILE A 88 10.04 -4.12 11.25
N CYS A 89 9.93 -5.26 10.57
CA CYS A 89 9.19 -5.38 9.32
C CYS A 89 7.70 -5.02 9.50
N PHE A 90 7.08 -5.46 10.59
CA PHE A 90 5.71 -5.10 10.92
C PHE A 90 5.53 -3.60 11.22
N MET A 91 6.48 -2.97 11.92
CA MET A 91 6.46 -1.51 12.15
C MET A 91 6.55 -0.73 10.83
N ILE A 92 7.40 -1.18 9.90
CA ILE A 92 7.53 -0.60 8.56
C ILE A 92 6.22 -0.75 7.79
N PHE A 93 5.61 -1.94 7.81
CA PHE A 93 4.30 -2.18 7.21
C PHE A 93 3.22 -1.24 7.77
N ALA A 94 3.12 -1.13 9.10
CA ALA A 94 2.14 -0.27 9.75
C ALA A 94 2.36 1.22 9.41
N PHE A 95 3.61 1.66 9.34
CA PHE A 95 3.96 3.02 8.94
C PHE A 95 3.54 3.33 7.50
N ILE A 96 3.91 2.48 6.55
CA ILE A 96 3.61 2.69 5.12
C ILE A 96 2.09 2.65 4.89
N THR A 97 1.37 1.75 5.55
CA THR A 97 -0.09 1.66 5.47
C THR A 97 -0.77 2.98 5.91
N ARG A 98 -0.31 3.56 7.02
CA ARG A 98 -0.79 4.88 7.47
C ARG A 98 -0.40 5.99 6.49
N PHE A 99 0.81 5.94 5.95
CA PHE A 99 1.31 6.93 4.98
C PHE A 99 0.46 6.93 3.70
N THR A 100 0.13 5.76 3.14
CA THR A 100 -0.81 5.64 2.00
C THR A 100 -2.18 6.23 2.34
N THR A 101 -2.72 5.95 3.52
CA THR A 101 -4.03 6.49 3.94
C THR A 101 -4.02 8.02 3.95
N MET A 102 -2.95 8.63 4.48
CA MET A 102 -2.79 10.09 4.49
C MET A 102 -2.61 10.69 3.09
N ASN A 103 -1.98 9.95 2.17
CA ASN A 103 -1.84 10.38 0.79
C ASN A 103 -3.19 10.47 0.07
N VAL A 104 -4.12 9.53 0.33
CA VAL A 104 -5.50 9.58 -0.19
C VAL A 104 -6.23 10.82 0.35
N CYS A 105 -6.08 11.12 1.65
CA CYS A 105 -6.63 12.34 2.23
C CYS A 105 -6.06 13.60 1.56
N SER A 106 -4.76 13.61 1.26
CA SER A 106 -4.09 14.73 0.59
C SER A 106 -4.63 14.95 -0.83
N GLN A 107 -4.88 13.88 -1.59
CA GLN A 107 -5.52 13.96 -2.90
C GLN A 107 -6.94 14.53 -2.82
N PHE A 108 -7.72 14.10 -1.82
CA PHE A 108 -9.08 14.62 -1.60
C PHE A 108 -9.06 16.12 -1.32
N VAL A 109 -8.20 16.58 -0.42
CA VAL A 109 -8.05 18.01 -0.08
C VAL A 109 -7.61 18.82 -1.30
N PHE A 110 -6.66 18.32 -2.09
CA PHE A 110 -6.21 19.00 -3.31
C PHE A 110 -7.35 19.18 -4.32
N ARG A 111 -8.13 18.12 -4.57
CA ARG A 111 -9.29 18.18 -5.47
C ARG A 111 -10.35 19.16 -4.97
N TYR A 112 -10.65 19.12 -3.68
CA TYR A 112 -11.61 20.05 -3.07
C TYR A 112 -11.17 21.51 -3.26
N LEU A 113 -9.91 21.82 -2.97
CA LEU A 113 -9.38 23.18 -3.11
C LEU A 113 -9.37 23.66 -4.57
N THR A 114 -9.11 22.77 -5.53
CA THR A 114 -9.09 23.13 -6.96
C THR A 114 -10.48 23.40 -7.53
N VAL A 115 -11.52 22.79 -6.96
CA VAL A 115 -12.91 22.96 -7.42
C VAL A 115 -13.61 24.13 -6.73
N VAL A 116 -13.38 24.31 -5.43
CA VAL A 116 -14.11 25.28 -4.60
C VAL A 116 -13.46 26.66 -4.58
N ARG A 117 -12.14 26.73 -4.81
CA ARG A 117 -11.35 27.94 -4.63
C ARG A 117 -10.64 28.33 -5.92
#